data_AF-A0A3N0C1Z8-F1
#
_entry.id   AF-A0A3N0C1Z8-F1
#
_cell.length_a   1.000
_cell.length_b   1.000
_cell.length_c   1.000
_cell.angle_alpha   90.00
_cell.angle_beta   90.00
_cell.angle_gamma   90.00
#
_symmetry.space_group_name_H-M   'P 1'
#
loop_
_entity.id
_entity.type
_entity.pdbx_description
1 polymer ?
#
loop_
_entity_poly.entity_id
_entity_poly.type
_entity_poly.pdbx_seq_one_letter_code
_entity_poly.pdbx_strand_id
1 'polypeptide(L)'
;MIKNTLFILFLIVALKGYTQNIQGKVIDEVTGAPIPFASLMIIGTSITSITNENGDFVIKATALPARLKFSHVSYLNGEFDVKSNAENLVIKLKQAAINLSEINISPYRGKALLKSAFEKASKYKDENHYLQAFYRQLTSVNNNPTKIHEIFYDLRWNVTKTTGWIAKQTRFAESKSQMLFDLSNQSYFTFSASGYLTQPSSGTFVTEKTLDKYTIEIERYIEQADQDVAVINCTIKKAGKNQFYANTTFYVGTEDFKIYRMEQNILNLPMDLENGAGFKYPPIVKTISTFKNDKGDINILESISTKMYLSVNYMNRMQSTDISAIVSSLLTVYQEDNSLKNETYQSVSKNTKDKNVVESIKYNADFWQNNPIVKQTSLEDKFSKMMEGQNAFGTMINP
;
A
#
# COMPACT_ATOMS: atom_id res chain seq x y z
N MET A 1 -31.34 49.24 -1.32
CA MET A 1 -30.68 48.36 -0.33
C MET A 1 -30.55 46.90 -0.78
N ILE A 2 -31.52 46.30 -1.48
CA ILE A 2 -31.49 44.88 -1.89
C ILE A 2 -30.36 44.53 -2.90
N LYS A 3 -29.98 45.47 -3.79
CA LYS A 3 -28.90 45.26 -4.78
C LYS A 3 -27.50 45.08 -4.15
N ASN A 4 -27.22 45.73 -3.01
CA ASN A 4 -25.92 45.59 -2.33
C ASN A 4 -25.84 44.29 -1.53
N THR A 5 -26.96 43.77 -1.04
CA THR A 5 -27.01 42.50 -0.30
C THR A 5 -26.76 41.30 -1.23
N LEU A 6 -27.22 41.35 -2.48
CA LEU A 6 -27.00 40.29 -3.47
C LEU A 6 -25.53 40.19 -3.93
N PHE A 7 -24.82 41.33 -3.98
CA PHE A 7 -23.40 41.36 -4.36
C PHE A 7 -22.49 40.81 -3.24
N ILE A 8 -22.85 41.06 -1.98
CA ILE A 8 -22.15 40.50 -0.81
C ILE A 8 -22.37 38.97 -0.72
N LEU A 9 -23.58 38.49 -1.05
CA LEU A 9 -23.86 37.05 -1.13
C LEU A 9 -23.05 36.36 -2.24
N PHE A 10 -22.83 37.03 -3.38
CA PHE A 10 -22.01 36.51 -4.49
C PHE A 10 -20.51 36.49 -4.14
N LEU A 11 -20.03 37.44 -3.33
CA LEU A 11 -18.63 37.47 -2.87
C LEU A 11 -18.31 36.37 -1.85
N ILE A 12 -19.27 35.98 -1.02
CA ILE A 12 -19.10 34.90 -0.02
C ILE A 12 -19.09 33.51 -0.70
N VAL A 13 -19.77 33.34 -1.84
CA VAL A 13 -19.74 32.09 -2.62
C VAL A 13 -18.44 31.93 -3.43
N ALA A 14 -17.66 33.01 -3.62
CA ALA A 14 -16.39 32.99 -4.34
C ALA A 14 -15.18 32.54 -3.49
N LEU A 15 -15.35 32.33 -2.18
CA LEU A 15 -14.31 31.75 -1.31
C LEU A 15 -14.32 30.22 -1.38
N LYS A 16 -14.37 29.63 -2.58
CA LYS A 16 -13.83 28.27 -2.73
C LYS A 16 -12.32 28.41 -2.70
N GLY A 17 -11.72 28.16 -1.53
CA GLY A 17 -10.27 28.16 -1.38
C GLY A 17 -9.65 27.34 -2.51
N TYR A 18 -8.79 27.97 -3.31
CA TYR A 18 -8.05 27.29 -4.36
C TYR A 18 -7.16 26.26 -3.69
N THR A 19 -7.58 25.01 -3.76
CA THR A 19 -6.75 23.92 -3.34
C THR A 19 -5.57 23.77 -4.30
N GLN A 20 -4.37 23.61 -3.76
CA GLN A 20 -3.14 23.58 -4.55
C GLN A 20 -2.53 22.19 -4.47
N ASN A 21 -2.28 21.58 -5.62
CA ASN A 21 -1.70 20.26 -5.71
C ASN A 21 -0.18 20.39 -5.76
N ILE A 22 0.47 20.05 -4.65
CA ILE A 22 1.92 19.99 -4.57
C ILE A 22 2.36 18.62 -5.07
N GLN A 23 3.26 18.60 -6.05
CA GLN A 23 3.69 17.37 -6.73
C GLN A 23 5.20 17.31 -6.87
N GLY A 24 5.75 16.11 -6.78
CA GLY A 24 7.19 15.92 -6.89
C GLY A 24 7.62 14.46 -6.80
N LYS A 25 8.92 14.27 -6.61
CA LYS A 25 9.58 12.98 -6.43
C LYS A 25 10.50 13.04 -5.22
N VAL A 26 10.51 11.97 -4.43
CA VAL A 26 11.45 11.75 -3.34
C VAL A 26 12.53 10.79 -3.80
N ILE A 27 13.79 11.17 -3.63
CA ILE A 27 14.96 10.39 -4.04
C ILE A 27 15.98 10.31 -2.91
N ASP A 28 16.80 9.27 -2.93
CA ASP A 28 17.99 9.16 -2.09
C ASP A 28 19.01 10.23 -2.53
N GLU A 29 19.59 10.93 -1.55
CA GLU A 29 20.48 12.07 -1.81
C GLU A 29 21.75 11.67 -2.56
N VAL A 30 22.27 10.46 -2.30
CA VAL A 30 23.58 10.00 -2.79
C VAL A 30 23.47 9.29 -4.14
N THR A 31 22.58 8.31 -4.24
CA THR A 31 22.39 7.44 -5.40
C THR A 31 21.41 8.02 -6.43
N GLY A 32 20.54 8.94 -6.02
CA GLY A 32 19.45 9.45 -6.85
C GLY A 32 18.34 8.43 -7.12
N ALA A 33 18.38 7.25 -6.47
CA ALA A 33 17.33 6.24 -6.60
C ALA A 33 16.01 6.76 -6.00
N PRO A 34 14.84 6.42 -6.60
CA PRO A 34 13.55 6.79 -6.04
C PRO A 34 13.33 6.13 -4.67
N ILE A 35 12.70 6.86 -3.75
CA ILE A 35 12.31 6.33 -2.44
C ILE A 35 10.80 6.01 -2.48
N PRO A 36 10.43 4.73 -2.63
CA PRO A 36 9.03 4.33 -2.65
C PRO A 36 8.44 4.28 -1.24
N PHE A 37 7.14 4.55 -1.13
CA PHE A 37 6.38 4.45 0.11
C PHE A 37 6.95 5.29 1.27
N ALA A 38 7.51 6.46 0.95
CA ALA A 38 7.84 7.47 1.94
C ALA A 38 6.56 8.21 2.34
N SER A 39 6.36 8.39 3.65
CA SER A 39 5.24 9.15 4.19
C SER A 39 5.46 10.63 3.96
N LEU A 40 4.37 11.34 3.68
CA LEU A 40 4.33 12.78 3.47
C LEU A 40 3.18 13.37 4.28
N MET A 41 3.44 14.45 5.00
CA MET A 41 2.44 15.19 5.78
C MET A 41 2.63 16.70 5.62
N ILE A 42 1.53 17.46 5.62
CA ILE A 42 1.59 18.91 5.85
C ILE A 42 1.60 19.15 7.36
N ILE A 43 2.69 19.72 7.87
CA ILE A 43 2.87 19.99 9.32
C ILE A 43 1.72 20.85 9.84
N GLY A 44 1.16 20.45 10.99
CA GLY A 44 0.03 21.14 11.62
C GLY A 44 -1.34 20.76 11.07
N THR A 45 -1.43 19.78 10.17
CA THR A 45 -2.70 19.28 9.61
C THR A 45 -2.77 17.74 9.68
N SER A 46 -3.95 17.18 9.39
CA SER A 46 -4.14 15.74 9.18
C SER A 46 -3.92 15.32 7.71
N ILE A 47 -3.55 16.25 6.83
CA ILE A 47 -3.38 15.97 5.40
C ILE A 47 -2.09 15.19 5.20
N THR A 48 -2.22 13.94 4.77
CA THR A 48 -1.12 13.04 4.47
C THR A 48 -1.21 12.50 3.04
N SER A 49 -0.10 11.96 2.56
CA SER A 49 0.01 11.21 1.32
C SER A 49 1.26 10.32 1.41
N ILE A 50 1.51 9.52 0.38
CA ILE A 50 2.74 8.72 0.28
C ILE A 50 3.33 8.82 -1.12
N THR A 51 4.61 8.46 -1.25
CA THR A 51 5.21 8.23 -2.57
C THR A 51 4.78 6.88 -3.15
N ASN A 52 4.58 6.83 -4.46
CA ASN A 52 4.35 5.58 -5.18
C ASN A 52 5.66 4.77 -5.36
N GLU A 53 5.59 3.65 -6.09
CA GLU A 53 6.77 2.79 -6.36
C GLU A 53 7.92 3.49 -7.11
N ASN A 54 7.67 4.61 -7.78
CA ASN A 54 8.67 5.41 -8.50
C ASN A 54 9.12 6.66 -7.72
N GLY A 55 8.74 6.76 -6.44
CA GLY A 55 9.05 7.89 -5.57
C GLY A 55 8.21 9.14 -5.82
N ASP A 56 7.22 9.10 -6.72
CA ASP A 56 6.40 10.26 -7.05
C ASP A 56 5.29 10.47 -6.02
N PHE A 57 5.00 11.72 -5.68
CA PHE A 57 3.95 12.10 -4.74
C PHE A 57 3.04 13.21 -5.28
N VAL A 58 1.85 13.27 -4.69
CA VAL A 58 0.92 14.40 -4.79
C VAL A 58 0.30 14.61 -3.42
N ILE A 59 0.21 15.85 -2.96
CA ILE A 59 -0.52 16.21 -1.75
C ILE A 59 -1.31 17.48 -1.98
N LYS A 60 -2.54 17.48 -1.48
CA LYS A 60 -3.51 18.56 -1.66
C LYS A 60 -3.41 19.54 -0.49
N ALA A 61 -2.82 20.71 -0.70
CA ALA A 61 -2.75 21.76 0.31
C ALA A 61 -4.04 22.60 0.33
N THR A 62 -4.52 22.92 1.52
CA THR A 62 -5.65 23.83 1.75
C THR A 62 -5.24 25.30 1.78
N ALA A 63 -3.98 25.58 2.12
CA ALA A 63 -3.40 26.91 2.14
C ALA A 63 -1.89 26.85 1.87
N LEU A 64 -1.33 27.95 1.38
CA LEU A 64 0.12 28.18 1.26
C LEU A 64 0.50 29.50 1.96
N PRO A 65 1.74 29.65 2.45
CA PRO A 65 2.82 28.65 2.45
C PRO A 65 2.51 27.45 3.35
N ALA A 66 3.07 26.29 3.00
CA ALA A 66 2.93 25.05 3.76
C ALA A 66 4.30 24.42 3.98
N ARG A 67 4.49 23.74 5.11
CA ARG A 67 5.70 22.98 5.41
C ARG A 67 5.39 21.49 5.31
N LEU A 68 6.10 20.81 4.42
CA LEU A 68 5.98 19.38 4.21
C LEU A 68 7.00 18.66 5.08
N LYS A 69 6.58 17.55 5.71
CA LYS A 69 7.46 16.58 6.35
C LYS A 69 7.44 15.27 5.57
N PHE A 70 8.63 14.73 5.35
CA PHE A 70 8.86 13.45 4.69
C PHE A 70 9.53 12.51 5.68
N SER A 71 9.04 11.28 5.78
CA SER A 71 9.60 10.25 6.67
C SER A 71 9.65 8.89 6.00
N HIS A 72 10.68 8.12 6.31
CA HIS A 72 10.83 6.74 5.89
C HIS A 72 11.79 6.03 6.85
N VAL A 73 11.52 4.78 7.23
CA VAL A 73 12.28 4.04 8.26
C VAL A 73 13.79 3.92 7.98
N SER A 74 14.19 4.01 6.70
CA SER A 74 15.60 3.94 6.26
C SER A 74 16.29 5.29 6.03
N TYR A 75 15.61 6.41 6.27
CA TYR A 75 16.11 7.75 5.96
C TYR A 75 15.92 8.70 7.15
N LEU A 76 16.71 9.76 7.18
CA LEU A 76 16.47 10.88 8.07
C LEU A 76 15.23 11.65 7.61
N ASN A 77 14.43 12.14 8.56
CA ASN A 77 13.26 12.95 8.25
C ASN A 77 13.68 14.21 7.48
N GLY A 78 12.98 14.50 6.40
CA GLY A 78 13.16 15.71 5.60
C GLY A 78 12.01 16.68 5.83
N GLU A 79 12.30 17.98 5.81
CA GLU A 79 11.28 19.02 5.81
C GLU A 79 11.51 20.00 4.67
N PHE A 80 10.42 20.48 4.07
CA PHE A 80 10.50 21.37 2.90
C PHE A 80 9.39 22.42 2.94
N ASP A 81 9.77 23.70 2.84
CA ASP A 81 8.84 24.82 2.78
C ASP A 81 8.37 25.06 1.34
N VAL A 82 7.05 25.01 1.14
CA VAL A 82 6.38 25.26 -0.13
C VAL A 82 5.71 26.62 -0.07
N LYS A 83 6.22 27.59 -0.84
CA LYS A 83 5.73 28.97 -0.83
C LYS A 83 4.60 29.24 -1.83
N SER A 84 4.57 28.50 -2.93
CA SER A 84 3.60 28.62 -4.03
C SER A 84 3.28 27.24 -4.59
N ASN A 85 2.24 27.13 -5.42
CA ASN A 85 1.96 25.89 -6.14
C ASN A 85 3.24 25.40 -6.84
N ALA A 86 3.61 24.16 -6.59
CA ALA A 86 4.86 23.60 -7.07
C ALA A 86 4.59 22.27 -7.77
N GLU A 87 4.92 22.25 -9.05
CA GLU A 87 4.91 21.06 -9.88
C GLU A 87 6.36 20.62 -10.08
N ASN A 88 6.64 19.34 -9.89
CA ASN A 88 7.96 18.71 -10.08
C ASN A 88 9.02 19.03 -9.01
N LEU A 89 8.62 19.11 -7.73
CA LEU A 89 9.58 19.19 -6.62
C LEU A 89 10.48 17.94 -6.59
N VAL A 90 11.78 18.13 -6.32
CA VAL A 90 12.71 17.03 -6.07
C VAL A 90 13.17 17.12 -4.63
N ILE A 91 12.75 16.15 -3.83
CA ILE A 91 13.08 16.06 -2.41
C ILE A 91 14.16 14.99 -2.24
N LYS A 92 15.30 15.40 -1.69
CA LYS A 92 16.43 14.49 -1.44
C LYS A 92 16.43 14.12 0.04
N LEU A 93 16.37 12.84 0.36
CA LEU A 93 16.51 12.36 1.73
C LEU A 93 17.88 11.72 1.92
N LYS A 94 18.50 12.04 3.06
CA LYS A 94 19.73 11.40 3.51
C LYS A 94 19.39 10.05 4.12
N GLN A 95 20.12 9.02 3.71
CA GLN A 95 20.02 7.71 4.34
C GLN A 95 20.35 7.85 5.84
N ALA A 96 19.57 7.19 6.68
CA ALA A 96 19.88 7.12 8.10
C ALA A 96 21.19 6.34 8.31
N ALA A 97 21.92 6.64 9.39
CA ALA A 97 23.16 5.93 9.68
C ALA A 97 22.87 4.44 9.88
N ILE A 98 23.72 3.61 9.28
CA ILE A 98 23.58 2.15 9.30
C ILE A 98 24.76 1.57 10.07
N ASN A 99 24.46 0.83 11.13
CA ASN A 99 25.42 -0.02 11.80
C ASN A 99 25.23 -1.45 11.30
N LEU A 100 26.22 -1.96 10.57
CA LEU A 100 26.22 -3.36 10.15
C LEU A 100 26.34 -4.24 11.40
N SER A 101 25.51 -5.26 11.47
CA SER A 101 25.64 -6.24 12.55
C SER A 101 26.96 -6.99 12.35
N GLU A 102 27.93 -6.79 13.23
CA GLU A 102 29.06 -7.72 13.30
C GLU A 102 28.53 -9.12 13.61
N ILE A 103 29.10 -10.14 12.96
CA ILE A 103 28.72 -11.56 13.10
C ILE A 103 28.80 -12.05 14.56
N ASN A 104 29.42 -11.28 15.47
CA ASN A 104 29.54 -11.54 16.90
C ASN A 104 28.31 -11.18 17.76
N ILE A 105 27.26 -10.57 17.20
CA ILE A 105 26.01 -10.38 17.94
C ILE A 105 25.35 -11.76 18.13
N SER A 106 25.01 -12.09 19.39
CA SER A 106 24.35 -13.34 19.79
C SER A 106 23.32 -13.78 18.73
N PRO A 107 23.42 -15.02 18.19
CA PRO A 107 22.55 -15.52 17.13
C PRO A 107 21.07 -15.56 17.54
N TYR A 108 20.77 -15.34 18.83
CA TYR A 108 19.44 -15.31 19.39
C TYR A 108 18.83 -13.90 19.46
N ARG A 109 19.59 -12.81 19.24
CA ARG A 109 19.09 -11.44 19.42
C ARG A 109 17.94 -11.11 18.47
N GLY A 110 18.06 -11.44 17.18
CA GLY A 110 16.98 -11.23 16.21
C GLY A 110 15.71 -11.98 16.58
N LYS A 111 15.84 -13.25 17.03
CA LYS A 111 14.72 -14.06 17.51
C LYS A 111 14.08 -13.44 18.76
N ALA A 112 14.87 -12.93 19.70
CA ALA A 112 14.38 -12.28 20.91
C ALA A 112 13.60 -10.99 20.59
N LEU A 113 14.12 -10.12 19.72
CA LEU A 113 13.43 -8.91 19.28
C LEU A 113 12.08 -9.22 18.62
N LEU A 114 12.05 -10.20 17.71
CA LEU A 114 10.80 -10.62 17.08
C LEU A 114 9.79 -11.19 18.09
N LYS A 115 10.27 -12.00 19.05
CA LYS A 115 9.42 -12.53 20.10
C LYS A 115 8.81 -11.40 20.93
N SER A 116 9.60 -10.45 21.39
CA SER A 116 9.12 -9.28 22.16
C SER A 116 8.14 -8.44 21.34
N ALA A 117 8.42 -8.22 20.05
CA ALA A 117 7.51 -7.49 19.16
C ALA A 117 6.17 -8.21 18.97
N PHE A 118 6.19 -9.52 18.74
CA PHE A 118 4.97 -10.33 18.58
C PHE A 118 4.17 -10.45 19.88
N GLU A 119 4.83 -10.61 21.02
CA GLU A 119 4.17 -10.63 22.34
C GLU A 119 3.51 -9.29 22.65
N LYS A 120 4.20 -8.17 22.37
CA LYS A 120 3.64 -6.82 22.53
C LYS A 120 2.41 -6.64 21.64
N ALA A 121 2.55 -6.90 20.35
CA ALA A 121 1.47 -6.78 19.38
C ALA A 121 0.26 -7.67 19.70
N SER A 122 0.49 -8.89 20.20
CA SER A 122 -0.58 -9.87 20.44
C SER A 122 -1.56 -9.43 21.53
N LYS A 123 -1.15 -8.52 22.41
CA LYS A 123 -2.03 -7.88 23.40
C LYS A 123 -3.13 -7.02 22.76
N TYR A 124 -2.91 -6.56 21.54
CA TYR A 124 -3.79 -5.65 20.79
C TYR A 124 -4.46 -6.34 19.58
N LYS A 125 -4.39 -7.67 19.47
CA LYS A 125 -4.95 -8.43 18.33
C LYS A 125 -6.45 -8.25 18.11
N ASP A 126 -7.18 -7.93 19.18
CA ASP A 126 -8.63 -7.75 19.18
C ASP A 126 -9.03 -6.27 19.15
N GLU A 127 -8.06 -5.34 19.19
CA GLU A 127 -8.30 -3.90 19.06
C GLU A 127 -8.46 -3.53 17.58
N ASN A 128 -9.62 -2.97 17.24
CA ASN A 128 -9.91 -2.55 15.87
C ASN A 128 -9.65 -1.06 15.70
N HIS A 129 -8.96 -0.72 14.61
CA HIS A 129 -8.83 0.61 14.06
C HIS A 129 -9.70 0.75 12.82
N TYR A 130 -10.23 1.95 12.63
CA TYR A 130 -11.16 2.25 11.56
C TYR A 130 -10.52 3.22 10.59
N LEU A 131 -10.22 2.75 9.39
CA LEU A 131 -9.28 3.40 8.48
C LEU A 131 -9.99 3.79 7.18
N GLN A 132 -9.80 5.02 6.75
CA GLN A 132 -10.17 5.44 5.40
C GLN A 132 -8.94 5.29 4.50
N ALA A 133 -9.12 4.53 3.43
CA ALA A 133 -8.03 4.11 2.57
C ALA A 133 -8.34 4.26 1.09
N PHE A 134 -7.30 4.48 0.30
CA PHE A 134 -7.33 4.42 -1.14
C PHE A 134 -6.61 3.15 -1.62
N TYR A 135 -7.27 2.38 -2.47
CA TYR A 135 -6.73 1.19 -3.11
C TYR A 135 -6.63 1.42 -4.61
N ARG A 136 -5.46 1.15 -5.19
CA ARG A 136 -5.25 1.08 -6.64
C ARG A 136 -4.69 -0.29 -6.98
N GLN A 137 -5.22 -0.90 -8.03
CA GLN A 137 -4.64 -2.08 -8.65
C GLN A 137 -4.46 -1.88 -10.14
N LEU A 138 -3.32 -2.31 -10.66
CA LEU A 138 -3.01 -2.37 -12.08
C LEU A 138 -2.66 -3.81 -12.47
N THR A 139 -3.38 -4.34 -13.46
CA THR A 139 -3.00 -5.56 -14.17
C THR A 139 -2.25 -5.19 -15.43
N SER A 140 -1.08 -5.80 -15.61
CA SER A 140 -0.28 -5.66 -16.83
C SER A 140 0.02 -7.03 -17.43
N VAL A 141 -0.10 -7.12 -18.75
CA VAL A 141 0.20 -8.31 -19.55
C VAL A 141 1.32 -7.99 -20.52
N ASN A 142 2.42 -8.75 -20.49
CA ASN A 142 3.62 -8.48 -21.28
C ASN A 142 4.06 -7.01 -21.18
N ASN A 143 4.05 -6.46 -19.96
CA ASN A 143 4.34 -5.06 -19.62
C ASN A 143 3.37 -4.01 -20.17
N ASN A 144 2.26 -4.40 -20.80
CA ASN A 144 1.20 -3.48 -21.21
C ASN A 144 0.09 -3.48 -20.16
N PRO A 145 -0.36 -2.30 -19.68
CA PRO A 145 -1.47 -2.22 -18.74
C PRO A 145 -2.77 -2.61 -19.43
N THR A 146 -3.53 -3.51 -18.82
CA THR A 146 -4.77 -4.03 -19.38
C THR A 146 -5.99 -3.73 -18.52
N LYS A 147 -5.82 -3.56 -17.21
CA LYS A 147 -6.93 -3.33 -16.27
C LYS A 147 -6.46 -2.44 -15.12
N ILE A 148 -7.27 -1.45 -14.74
CA ILE A 148 -7.06 -0.65 -13.54
C ILE A 148 -8.33 -0.65 -12.68
N HIS A 149 -8.17 -0.77 -11.38
CA HIS A 149 -9.22 -0.63 -10.37
C HIS A 149 -8.76 0.38 -9.33
N GLU A 150 -9.61 1.32 -9.00
CA GLU A 150 -9.36 2.29 -7.96
C GLU A 150 -10.59 2.41 -7.06
N ILE A 151 -10.35 2.37 -5.74
CA ILE A 151 -11.41 2.21 -4.76
C ILE A 151 -11.06 3.01 -3.51
N PHE A 152 -12.02 3.80 -3.04
CA PHE A 152 -12.00 4.39 -1.71
C PHE A 152 -12.72 3.45 -0.75
N TYR A 153 -12.04 3.04 0.31
CA TYR A 153 -12.54 2.14 1.32
C TYR A 153 -12.66 2.82 2.69
N ASP A 154 -13.72 2.47 3.42
CA ASP A 154 -13.66 2.47 4.88
C ASP A 154 -13.33 1.03 5.33
N LEU A 155 -12.35 0.86 6.20
CA LEU A 155 -11.80 -0.43 6.62
C LEU A 155 -11.90 -0.59 8.14
N ARG A 156 -12.14 -1.83 8.58
CA ARG A 156 -11.88 -2.27 9.95
C ARG A 156 -10.62 -3.11 9.93
N TRP A 157 -9.57 -2.64 10.60
CA TRP A 157 -8.25 -3.28 10.63
C TRP A 157 -7.83 -3.53 12.06
N ASN A 158 -7.07 -4.59 12.29
CA ASN A 158 -6.29 -4.79 13.51
C ASN A 158 -4.92 -5.34 13.14
N VAL A 159 -4.03 -5.48 14.13
CA VAL A 159 -2.65 -5.93 13.92
C VAL A 159 -2.52 -7.28 13.20
N THR A 160 -3.59 -8.07 13.14
CA THR A 160 -3.60 -9.34 12.38
C THR A 160 -3.87 -9.15 10.89
N LYS A 161 -4.78 -8.23 10.51
CA LYS A 161 -5.18 -7.91 9.12
C LYS A 161 -6.37 -6.92 9.09
N THR A 162 -6.72 -6.47 7.90
CA THR A 162 -8.06 -5.95 7.60
C THR A 162 -9.11 -7.06 7.79
N THR A 163 -10.08 -6.83 8.67
CA THR A 163 -11.15 -7.78 9.01
C THR A 163 -12.49 -7.40 8.39
N GLY A 164 -12.68 -6.14 8.02
CA GLY A 164 -13.89 -5.64 7.39
C GLY A 164 -13.65 -4.50 6.42
N TRP A 165 -14.54 -4.34 5.43
CA TRP A 165 -14.43 -3.29 4.41
C TRP A 165 -15.79 -2.78 3.95
N ILE A 166 -15.81 -1.54 3.45
CA ILE A 166 -16.94 -0.86 2.80
C ILE A 166 -16.37 -0.05 1.63
N ALA A 167 -16.81 -0.31 0.40
CA ALA A 167 -16.44 0.49 -0.76
C ALA A 167 -17.31 1.77 -0.83
N LYS A 168 -16.69 2.94 -0.98
CA LYS A 168 -17.35 4.24 -0.98
C LYS A 168 -17.47 4.84 -2.37
N GLN A 169 -16.36 4.83 -3.10
CA GLN A 169 -16.27 5.34 -4.47
C GLN A 169 -15.34 4.42 -5.24
N THR A 170 -15.71 4.11 -6.47
CA THR A 170 -14.96 3.20 -7.34
C THR A 170 -14.82 3.81 -8.73
N ARG A 171 -13.74 3.43 -9.40
CA ARG A 171 -13.64 3.54 -10.86
C ARG A 171 -12.76 2.40 -11.36
N PHE A 172 -13.09 1.90 -12.53
CA PHE A 172 -12.34 0.84 -13.18
C PHE A 172 -12.33 1.07 -14.69
N ALA A 173 -11.29 0.55 -15.32
CA ALA A 173 -11.18 0.53 -16.77
C ALA A 173 -10.45 -0.74 -17.22
N GLU A 174 -10.90 -1.33 -18.32
CA GLU A 174 -10.36 -2.58 -18.86
C GLU A 174 -10.23 -2.52 -20.39
N SER A 175 -9.12 -3.04 -20.91
CA SER A 175 -8.88 -3.17 -22.35
C SER A 175 -9.63 -4.36 -22.92
N LYS A 176 -10.44 -4.12 -23.96
CA LYS A 176 -11.22 -5.15 -24.68
C LYS A 176 -10.35 -6.15 -25.45
N SER A 177 -9.12 -5.80 -25.83
CA SER A 177 -8.32 -6.60 -26.78
C SER A 177 -7.41 -7.65 -26.15
N GLN A 178 -7.24 -7.65 -24.82
CA GLN A 178 -6.20 -8.44 -24.12
C GLN A 178 -6.67 -9.12 -22.83
N MET A 179 -7.99 -9.30 -22.65
CA MET A 179 -8.50 -10.00 -21.46
C MET A 179 -8.21 -11.50 -21.57
N LEU A 180 -7.14 -11.94 -20.92
CA LEU A 180 -6.67 -13.33 -20.94
C LEU A 180 -6.98 -14.07 -19.63
N PHE A 181 -7.13 -13.34 -18.52
CA PHE A 181 -7.52 -13.87 -17.22
C PHE A 181 -8.15 -12.75 -16.37
N ASP A 182 -8.98 -13.12 -15.40
CA ASP A 182 -9.55 -12.19 -14.44
C ASP A 182 -9.26 -12.66 -13.01
N LEU A 183 -9.11 -11.72 -12.09
CA LEU A 183 -9.05 -12.00 -10.67
C LEU A 183 -10.28 -11.36 -10.04
N SER A 184 -11.17 -12.19 -9.50
CA SER A 184 -12.46 -11.77 -8.94
C SER A 184 -12.40 -11.30 -7.48
N ASN A 185 -11.28 -11.54 -6.79
CA ASN A 185 -11.05 -11.25 -5.36
C ASN A 185 -9.78 -10.39 -5.17
N GLN A 186 -9.76 -9.22 -5.80
CA GLN A 186 -8.55 -8.42 -6.03
C GLN A 186 -7.96 -7.85 -4.72
N SER A 187 -8.81 -7.29 -3.87
CA SER A 187 -8.39 -6.66 -2.62
C SER A 187 -8.23 -7.67 -1.49
N TYR A 188 -8.80 -8.87 -1.60
CA TYR A 188 -8.76 -9.90 -0.55
C TYR A 188 -7.32 -10.22 -0.12
N PHE A 189 -6.43 -10.44 -1.08
CA PHE A 189 -5.04 -10.76 -0.76
C PHE A 189 -4.37 -9.60 0.00
N THR A 190 -4.48 -8.38 -0.52
CA THR A 190 -3.97 -7.16 0.10
C THR A 190 -4.50 -6.99 1.54
N PHE A 191 -5.81 -7.16 1.74
CA PHE A 191 -6.43 -7.11 3.06
C PHE A 191 -5.87 -8.19 3.98
N SER A 192 -5.74 -9.43 3.50
CA SER A 192 -5.27 -10.55 4.29
C SER A 192 -3.82 -10.43 4.76
N ALA A 193 -2.97 -9.73 4.00
CA ALA A 193 -1.54 -9.54 4.27
C ALA A 193 -1.21 -8.21 4.96
N SER A 194 -2.22 -7.39 5.26
CA SER A 194 -2.06 -6.02 5.77
C SER A 194 -1.66 -5.92 7.26
N GLY A 195 -1.62 -7.03 7.99
CA GLY A 195 -1.20 -7.04 9.40
C GLY A 195 0.19 -7.66 9.58
N TYR A 196 0.93 -7.21 10.59
CA TYR A 196 2.22 -7.82 10.94
C TYR A 196 2.09 -9.02 11.89
N LEU A 197 0.87 -9.33 12.37
CA LEU A 197 0.52 -10.61 13.02
C LEU A 197 -0.35 -11.50 12.13
N THR A 198 -0.28 -11.35 10.80
CA THR A 198 -1.05 -12.19 9.88
C THR A 198 -0.74 -13.68 10.08
N GLN A 199 -1.79 -14.46 10.34
CA GLN A 199 -1.73 -15.91 10.45
C GLN A 199 -2.66 -16.53 9.40
N PRO A 200 -2.15 -16.90 8.22
CA PRO A 200 -2.98 -17.56 7.22
C PRO A 200 -3.36 -18.96 7.70
N SER A 201 -4.52 -19.45 7.24
CA SER A 201 -5.02 -20.79 7.59
C SER A 201 -4.16 -21.93 7.05
N SER A 202 -3.31 -21.65 6.08
CA SER A 202 -2.35 -22.59 5.49
C SER A 202 -1.02 -21.88 5.22
N GLY A 203 0.03 -22.67 5.03
CA GLY A 203 1.37 -22.19 4.78
C GLY A 203 2.19 -21.94 6.04
N THR A 204 3.46 -21.63 5.86
CA THR A 204 4.41 -21.31 6.94
C THR A 204 4.84 -19.86 6.81
N PHE A 205 4.38 -19.03 7.75
CA PHE A 205 4.72 -17.61 7.84
C PHE A 205 5.49 -17.38 9.13
N VAL A 206 6.22 -16.26 9.22
CA VAL A 206 6.93 -15.88 10.45
C VAL A 206 5.90 -15.42 11.47
N THR A 207 5.76 -16.20 12.54
CA THR A 207 4.86 -15.95 13.67
C THR A 207 5.61 -16.34 14.93
N GLU A 208 5.12 -15.94 16.09
CA GLU A 208 5.68 -16.35 17.39
C GLU A 208 5.88 -17.88 17.48
N LYS A 209 4.94 -18.67 16.96
CA LYS A 209 4.95 -20.14 17.01
C LYS A 209 5.89 -20.80 15.99
N THR A 210 6.33 -20.06 14.98
CA THR A 210 7.07 -20.61 13.83
C THR A 210 8.49 -20.08 13.73
N LEU A 211 8.94 -19.20 14.63
CA LEU A 211 10.30 -18.63 14.65
C LEU A 211 11.39 -19.70 14.46
N ASP A 212 11.25 -20.88 15.08
CA ASP A 212 12.25 -21.95 14.98
C ASP A 212 12.40 -22.58 13.59
N LYS A 213 11.42 -22.40 12.71
CA LYS A 213 11.47 -22.84 11.31
C LYS A 213 12.32 -21.93 10.42
N TYR A 214 12.76 -20.78 10.93
CA TYR A 214 13.48 -19.76 10.18
C TYR A 214 14.92 -19.59 10.69
N THR A 215 15.83 -19.32 9.76
CA THR A 215 17.09 -18.63 10.01
C THR A 215 16.76 -17.16 10.19
N ILE A 216 17.12 -16.61 11.35
CA ILE A 216 16.79 -15.25 11.75
C ILE A 216 18.09 -14.49 11.97
N GLU A 217 18.31 -13.48 11.16
CA GLU A 217 19.56 -12.71 11.14
C GLU A 217 19.22 -11.21 11.19
N ILE A 218 19.92 -10.47 12.03
CA ILE A 218 19.87 -9.01 12.00
C ILE A 218 20.84 -8.59 10.90
N GLU A 219 20.32 -8.07 9.79
CA GLU A 219 21.14 -7.61 8.67
C GLU A 219 21.91 -6.34 9.06
N ARG A 220 21.20 -5.41 9.70
CA ARG A 220 21.72 -4.10 10.09
C ARG A 220 20.81 -3.44 11.12
N TYR A 221 21.35 -2.42 11.79
CA TYR A 221 20.58 -1.45 12.56
C TYR A 221 20.54 -0.13 11.80
N ILE A 222 19.38 0.53 11.84
CA ILE A 222 19.18 1.86 11.31
C ILE A 222 19.01 2.79 12.50
N GLU A 223 19.91 3.76 12.66
CA GLU A 223 19.81 4.75 13.74
C GLU A 223 18.65 5.71 13.45
N GLN A 224 17.68 5.77 14.35
CA GLN A 224 16.62 6.78 14.35
C GLN A 224 16.79 7.71 15.56
N ALA A 225 16.14 8.88 15.53
CA ALA A 225 16.32 9.90 16.55
C ALA A 225 16.06 9.42 17.99
N ASP A 226 15.10 8.48 18.15
CA ASP A 226 14.64 8.02 19.46
C ASP A 226 15.18 6.63 19.85
N GLN A 227 15.59 5.81 18.88
CA GLN A 227 16.05 4.43 19.08
C GLN A 227 16.69 3.87 17.80
N ASP A 228 17.34 2.72 17.91
CA ASP A 228 17.72 1.93 16.73
C ASP A 228 16.55 1.11 16.21
N VAL A 229 16.51 0.90 14.89
CA VAL A 229 15.59 -0.03 14.23
C VAL A 229 16.39 -1.20 13.66
N ALA A 230 16.18 -2.39 14.20
CA ALA A 230 16.77 -3.62 13.71
C ALA A 230 16.06 -4.08 12.43
N VAL A 231 16.83 -4.34 11.37
CA VAL A 231 16.35 -4.96 10.13
C VAL A 231 16.62 -6.46 10.23
N ILE A 232 15.55 -7.24 10.43
CA ILE A 232 15.62 -8.66 10.77
C ILE A 232 15.13 -9.52 9.60
N ASN A 233 16.04 -10.25 8.96
CA ASN A 233 15.74 -11.17 7.88
C ASN A 233 15.37 -12.55 8.43
N CYS A 234 14.22 -13.06 8.00
CA CYS A 234 13.71 -14.38 8.35
C CYS A 234 13.58 -15.24 7.09
N THR A 235 14.48 -16.21 6.93
CA THR A 235 14.53 -17.13 5.78
C THR A 235 14.18 -18.55 6.23
N ILE A 236 13.25 -19.23 5.54
CA ILE A 236 12.86 -20.60 5.91
C ILE A 236 14.09 -21.53 5.88
N LYS A 237 14.32 -22.31 6.94
CA LYS A 237 15.48 -23.23 7.02
C LYS A 237 15.39 -24.37 6.01
N LYS A 238 14.17 -24.90 5.83
CA LYS A 238 13.89 -26.02 4.94
C LYS A 238 12.44 -25.91 4.47
N ALA A 239 12.25 -25.90 3.16
CA ALA A 239 10.94 -25.92 2.54
C ALA A 239 10.76 -27.22 1.75
N GLY A 240 9.59 -27.85 1.88
CA GLY A 240 9.15 -28.91 0.97
C GLY A 240 8.89 -28.36 -0.45
N LYS A 241 8.96 -29.23 -1.47
CA LYS A 241 8.87 -28.85 -2.90
C LYS A 241 7.70 -27.91 -3.23
N ASN A 242 6.52 -28.16 -2.67
CA ASN A 242 5.30 -27.37 -2.89
C ASN A 242 4.80 -26.70 -1.60
N GLN A 243 5.66 -26.56 -0.60
CA GLN A 243 5.25 -25.92 0.65
C GLN A 243 4.96 -24.45 0.41
N PHE A 244 3.77 -23.98 0.79
CA PHE A 244 3.41 -22.57 0.84
C PHE A 244 4.12 -21.90 2.02
N TYR A 245 4.91 -20.86 1.79
CA TYR A 245 5.58 -20.12 2.85
C TYR A 245 5.91 -18.68 2.46
N ALA A 246 6.29 -17.88 3.46
CA ALA A 246 6.85 -16.55 3.27
C ALA A 246 8.21 -16.43 3.95
N ASN A 247 9.18 -15.86 3.22
CA ASN A 247 10.35 -15.24 3.83
C ASN A 247 9.99 -13.78 4.15
N THR A 248 10.49 -13.25 5.27
CA THR A 248 10.05 -11.93 5.74
C THR A 248 11.20 -11.13 6.33
N THR A 249 11.26 -9.85 5.98
CA THR A 249 12.13 -8.88 6.62
C THR A 249 11.27 -7.96 7.50
N PHE A 250 11.61 -7.86 8.77
CA PHE A 250 10.95 -6.97 9.73
C PHE A 250 11.86 -5.80 10.09
N TYR A 251 11.27 -4.63 10.27
CA TYR A 251 11.93 -3.44 10.82
C TYR A 251 11.36 -3.21 12.22
N VAL A 252 12.13 -3.52 13.25
CA VAL A 252 11.68 -3.57 14.64
C VAL A 252 12.46 -2.57 15.48
N GLY A 253 11.77 -1.70 16.22
CA GLY A 253 12.43 -0.81 17.20
C GLY A 253 13.09 -1.62 18.31
N THR A 254 14.33 -1.29 18.68
CA THR A 254 15.08 -2.05 19.69
C THR A 254 14.60 -1.81 21.10
N GLU A 255 13.96 -0.65 21.35
CA GLU A 255 13.49 -0.24 22.68
C GLU A 255 11.97 -0.40 22.81
N ASP A 256 11.21 0.02 21.79
CA ASP A 256 9.74 -0.01 21.86
C ASP A 256 9.11 -1.32 21.37
N PHE A 257 9.89 -2.18 20.72
CA PHE A 257 9.46 -3.44 20.08
C PHE A 257 8.30 -3.28 19.08
N LYS A 258 8.09 -2.08 18.54
CA LYS A 258 7.08 -1.85 17.49
C LYS A 258 7.63 -2.29 16.14
N ILE A 259 6.73 -2.73 15.26
CA ILE A 259 7.05 -3.08 13.87
C ILE A 259 6.74 -1.86 13.00
N TYR A 260 7.76 -1.33 12.35
CA TYR A 260 7.67 -0.13 11.50
C TYR A 260 7.41 -0.48 10.04
N ARG A 261 7.93 -1.62 9.60
CA ARG A 261 7.83 -2.10 8.22
C ARG A 261 7.98 -3.61 8.16
N MET A 262 7.29 -4.21 7.21
CA MET A 262 7.35 -5.65 6.92
C MET A 262 7.42 -5.87 5.41
N GLU A 263 8.39 -6.65 4.96
CA GLU A 263 8.55 -7.01 3.55
C GLU A 263 8.47 -8.53 3.42
N GLN A 264 7.60 -9.04 2.55
CA GLN A 264 7.43 -10.48 2.38
C GLN A 264 7.69 -10.92 0.95
N ASN A 265 8.42 -12.02 0.82
CA ASN A 265 8.52 -12.80 -0.40
C ASN A 265 7.75 -14.09 -0.17
N ILE A 266 6.63 -14.24 -0.88
CA ILE A 266 5.67 -15.34 -0.71
C ILE A 266 5.86 -16.34 -1.85
N LEU A 267 5.93 -17.62 -1.49
CA LEU A 267 6.29 -18.73 -2.38
C LEU A 267 5.23 -19.82 -2.30
N ASN A 268 4.88 -20.43 -3.45
CA ASN A 268 3.94 -21.55 -3.56
C ASN A 268 2.53 -21.32 -2.95
N LEU A 269 2.05 -20.07 -2.94
CA LEU A 269 0.66 -19.65 -2.69
C LEU A 269 -0.31 -20.58 -3.43
N PRO A 270 -1.17 -21.33 -2.71
CA PRO A 270 -2.21 -22.13 -3.32
C PRO A 270 -3.35 -21.20 -3.71
N MET A 271 -3.44 -20.88 -5.01
CA MET A 271 -4.52 -20.10 -5.58
C MET A 271 -5.01 -20.81 -6.84
N ASP A 272 -6.32 -21.03 -6.90
CA ASP A 272 -6.98 -21.46 -8.11
C ASP A 272 -7.09 -20.25 -9.03
N LEU A 273 -6.33 -20.25 -10.11
CA LEU A 273 -6.37 -19.21 -11.13
C LEU A 273 -7.23 -19.71 -12.30
N GLU A 274 -8.11 -18.83 -12.81
CA GLU A 274 -8.98 -19.16 -13.94
C GLU A 274 -8.19 -19.22 -15.26
N ASN A 275 -8.80 -19.80 -16.31
CA ASN A 275 -8.32 -19.76 -17.70
C ASN A 275 -6.88 -20.29 -17.93
N GLY A 276 -6.47 -21.34 -17.21
CA GLY A 276 -5.15 -21.95 -17.43
C GLY A 276 -3.98 -21.11 -16.92
N ALA A 277 -4.25 -20.11 -16.08
CA ALA A 277 -3.21 -19.34 -15.42
C ALA A 277 -2.51 -20.14 -14.32
N GLY A 278 -1.20 -19.91 -14.19
CA GLY A 278 -0.32 -20.44 -13.16
C GLY A 278 0.60 -19.34 -12.63
N PHE A 279 1.41 -19.67 -11.63
CA PHE A 279 2.39 -18.73 -11.10
C PHE A 279 3.72 -18.79 -11.88
N LYS A 280 4.36 -17.64 -12.08
CA LYS A 280 5.72 -17.55 -12.66
C LYS A 280 6.77 -17.58 -11.55
N TYR A 281 8.05 -17.84 -11.90
CA TYR A 281 9.21 -18.00 -11.00
C TYR A 281 9.09 -17.36 -9.60
N PRO A 282 9.41 -18.10 -8.51
CA PRO A 282 9.32 -17.58 -7.15
C PRO A 282 10.23 -16.37 -6.92
N PRO A 283 9.85 -15.40 -6.07
CA PRO A 283 8.61 -15.36 -5.30
C PRO A 283 7.43 -14.96 -6.18
N ILE A 284 6.28 -15.57 -5.92
CA ILE A 284 5.09 -15.41 -6.74
C ILE A 284 4.24 -14.22 -6.27
N VAL A 285 4.44 -13.79 -5.02
CA VAL A 285 3.94 -12.51 -4.52
C VAL A 285 5.00 -11.83 -3.67
N LYS A 286 5.14 -10.50 -3.84
CA LYS A 286 5.89 -9.63 -2.95
C LYS A 286 4.94 -8.67 -2.25
N THR A 287 5.15 -8.44 -0.96
CA THR A 287 4.42 -7.40 -0.22
C THR A 287 5.39 -6.47 0.50
N ILE A 288 5.01 -5.21 0.60
CA ILE A 288 5.71 -4.19 1.38
C ILE A 288 4.65 -3.46 2.18
N SER A 289 4.65 -3.65 3.50
CA SER A 289 3.76 -2.96 4.43
C SER A 289 4.55 -1.97 5.27
N THR A 290 4.04 -0.76 5.39
CA THR A 290 4.55 0.30 6.28
C THR A 290 3.50 0.59 7.34
N PHE A 291 3.97 0.84 8.56
CA PHE A 291 3.11 1.08 9.71
C PHE A 291 3.46 2.44 10.33
N LYS A 292 2.45 3.28 10.45
CA LYS A 292 2.59 4.63 10.97
C LYS A 292 2.91 4.57 12.45
N ASN A 293 4.03 5.20 12.82
CA ASN A 293 4.40 5.39 14.22
C ASN A 293 3.67 6.62 14.77
N ASP A 294 2.51 6.38 15.35
CA ASP A 294 1.82 7.35 16.20
C ASP A 294 2.13 7.08 17.68
N LYS A 295 1.73 8.00 18.57
CA LYS A 295 1.99 7.91 20.03
C LYS A 295 1.34 6.70 20.73
N GLY A 296 0.64 5.83 20.01
CA GLY A 296 0.03 4.62 20.54
C GLY A 296 1.04 3.53 20.90
N ASP A 297 0.57 2.46 21.54
CA ASP A 297 1.42 1.33 21.94
C ASP A 297 1.87 0.46 20.76
N ILE A 298 1.09 0.46 19.68
CA ILE A 298 1.34 -0.27 18.45
C ILE A 298 1.38 0.70 17.25
N ASN A 299 1.99 0.27 16.15
CA ASN A 299 1.93 1.01 14.89
C ASN A 299 0.72 0.53 14.08
N ILE A 300 0.04 1.47 13.42
CA ILE A 300 -1.17 1.20 12.62
C ILE A 300 -0.79 1.12 11.14
N LEU A 301 -1.52 0.35 10.33
CA LEU A 301 -1.28 0.28 8.89
C LEU A 301 -1.27 1.68 8.25
N GLU A 302 -0.18 2.00 7.54
CA GLU A 302 -0.07 3.21 6.71
C GLU A 302 -0.28 2.87 5.24
N SER A 303 0.45 1.87 4.75
CA SER A 303 0.25 1.36 3.41
C SER A 303 0.69 -0.09 3.26
N ILE A 304 0.12 -0.77 2.28
CA ILE A 304 0.61 -2.05 1.79
C ILE A 304 0.63 -2.04 0.27
N SER A 305 1.79 -2.34 -0.30
CA SER A 305 1.93 -2.66 -1.71
C SER A 305 1.98 -4.18 -1.89
N THR A 306 1.32 -4.69 -2.94
CA THR A 306 1.44 -6.09 -3.33
C THR A 306 1.80 -6.20 -4.81
N LYS A 307 2.61 -7.19 -5.16
CA LYS A 307 3.00 -7.48 -6.54
C LYS A 307 2.99 -8.97 -6.78
N MET A 308 2.05 -9.44 -7.57
CA MET A 308 1.85 -10.84 -7.92
C MET A 308 2.36 -11.10 -9.34
N TYR A 309 3.17 -12.16 -9.48
CA TYR A 309 3.79 -12.56 -10.75
C TYR A 309 3.14 -13.84 -11.28
N LEU A 310 2.49 -13.73 -12.43
CA LEU A 310 1.69 -14.79 -13.03
C LEU A 310 2.26 -15.21 -14.39
N SER A 311 2.06 -16.47 -14.74
CA SER A 311 2.25 -17.03 -16.07
C SER A 311 0.92 -17.59 -16.55
N VAL A 312 0.35 -17.00 -17.59
CA VAL A 312 -0.94 -17.42 -18.14
C VAL A 312 -0.67 -18.29 -19.35
N ASN A 313 -0.98 -19.59 -19.28
CA ASN A 313 -0.91 -20.45 -20.45
C ASN A 313 -2.18 -20.25 -21.27
N TYR A 314 -2.06 -19.55 -22.40
CA TYR A 314 -3.16 -19.35 -23.32
C TYR A 314 -3.07 -20.35 -24.46
N MET A 315 -4.06 -21.24 -24.55
CA MET A 315 -4.21 -22.17 -25.66
C MET A 315 -5.16 -21.59 -26.70
N ASN A 316 -4.65 -21.33 -27.90
CA ASN A 316 -5.49 -21.20 -29.10
C ASN A 316 -5.49 -22.54 -29.86
N ARG A 317 -6.42 -22.73 -30.81
CA ARG A 317 -6.69 -24.00 -31.55
C ARG A 317 -5.45 -24.69 -32.16
N MET A 318 -4.30 -24.03 -32.26
CA MET A 318 -3.08 -24.58 -32.86
C MET A 318 -1.78 -24.38 -32.05
N GLN A 319 -1.74 -23.51 -31.03
CA GLN A 319 -0.52 -23.20 -30.26
C GLN A 319 -0.83 -22.83 -28.80
N SER A 320 0.03 -23.28 -27.89
CA SER A 320 0.10 -22.84 -26.51
C SER A 320 1.11 -21.70 -26.42
N THR A 321 0.72 -20.60 -25.78
CA THR A 321 1.57 -19.42 -25.57
C THR A 321 1.59 -19.08 -24.09
N ASP A 322 2.79 -18.99 -23.51
CA ASP A 322 2.96 -18.51 -22.14
C ASP A 322 3.02 -16.99 -22.11
N ILE A 323 2.12 -16.39 -21.34
CA ILE A 323 1.95 -14.95 -21.25
C ILE A 323 2.33 -14.49 -19.84
N SER A 324 3.20 -13.49 -19.74
CA SER A 324 3.59 -12.96 -18.44
C SER A 324 2.59 -11.92 -17.98
N ALA A 325 2.03 -12.08 -16.78
CA ALA A 325 1.16 -11.09 -16.18
C ALA A 325 1.64 -10.65 -14.81
N ILE A 326 1.42 -9.38 -14.49
CA ILE A 326 1.75 -8.78 -13.20
C ILE A 326 0.51 -8.07 -12.69
N VAL A 327 0.12 -8.38 -11.46
CA VAL A 327 -0.94 -7.66 -10.76
C VAL A 327 -0.27 -6.92 -9.62
N SER A 328 -0.24 -5.59 -9.71
CA SER A 328 0.35 -4.73 -8.69
C SER A 328 -0.76 -3.94 -8.02
N SER A 329 -0.72 -3.84 -6.69
CA SER A 329 -1.63 -3.00 -5.93
C SER A 329 -0.92 -2.15 -4.89
N LEU A 330 -1.59 -1.07 -4.51
CA LEU A 330 -1.21 -0.20 -3.41
C LEU A 330 -2.48 0.18 -2.65
N LEU A 331 -2.52 -0.16 -1.36
CA LEU A 331 -3.48 0.34 -0.40
C LEU A 331 -2.79 1.37 0.50
N THR A 332 -3.34 2.56 0.61
CA THR A 332 -2.82 3.65 1.44
C THR A 332 -3.91 4.19 2.35
N VAL A 333 -3.62 4.26 3.64
CA VAL A 333 -4.48 4.87 4.66
C VAL A 333 -4.20 6.37 4.69
N TYR A 334 -5.24 7.18 4.49
CA TYR A 334 -5.13 8.64 4.55
C TYR A 334 -5.74 9.21 5.83
N GLN A 335 -6.58 8.45 6.53
CA GLN A 335 -7.20 8.88 7.78
C GLN A 335 -7.58 7.68 8.66
N GLU A 336 -7.40 7.83 9.97
CA GLU A 336 -8.06 6.99 10.98
C GLU A 336 -9.27 7.76 11.50
N ASP A 337 -10.44 7.12 11.55
CA ASP A 337 -11.70 7.75 11.94
C ASP A 337 -12.54 6.81 12.80
N ASN A 338 -12.50 7.06 14.11
CA ASN A 338 -13.26 6.29 15.09
C ASN A 338 -14.79 6.45 15.00
N SER A 339 -15.30 7.45 14.27
CA SER A 339 -16.75 7.59 14.05
C SER A 339 -17.33 6.42 13.24
N LEU A 340 -16.48 5.74 12.45
CA LEU A 340 -16.85 4.61 11.61
C LEU A 340 -17.05 3.30 12.41
N LYS A 341 -16.82 3.31 13.72
CA LYS A 341 -16.84 2.11 14.57
C LYS A 341 -18.12 1.28 14.46
N ASN A 342 -19.26 1.94 14.29
CA ASN A 342 -20.59 1.32 14.29
C ASN A 342 -21.12 1.02 12.87
N GLU A 343 -20.31 1.23 11.83
CA GLU A 343 -20.68 0.90 10.46
C GLU A 343 -20.82 -0.62 10.24
N THR A 344 -21.64 -1.01 9.28
CA THR A 344 -21.84 -2.42 8.93
C THR A 344 -20.82 -2.87 7.89
N TYR A 345 -19.70 -3.41 8.36
CA TYR A 345 -18.62 -3.89 7.51
C TYR A 345 -18.91 -5.25 6.87
N GLN A 346 -18.55 -5.40 5.60
CA GLN A 346 -18.44 -6.72 4.96
C GLN A 346 -17.21 -7.44 5.49
N SER A 347 -17.35 -8.68 5.94
CA SER A 347 -16.24 -9.48 6.45
C SER A 347 -15.26 -9.86 5.32
N VAL A 348 -13.96 -9.78 5.63
CA VAL A 348 -12.90 -10.28 4.74
C VAL A 348 -12.79 -11.80 4.88
N SER A 349 -13.00 -12.54 3.79
CA SER A 349 -12.94 -14.00 3.74
C SER A 349 -12.42 -14.48 2.38
N LYS A 350 -11.99 -15.75 2.30
CA LYS A 350 -11.56 -16.35 1.03
C LYS A 350 -12.63 -16.33 -0.08
N ASN A 351 -13.90 -16.16 0.29
CA ASN A 351 -15.04 -16.07 -0.61
C ASN A 351 -15.42 -14.62 -0.95
N THR A 352 -14.67 -13.62 -0.47
CA THR A 352 -14.94 -12.20 -0.72
C THR A 352 -14.76 -11.89 -2.20
N LYS A 353 -15.87 -11.71 -2.92
CA LYS A 353 -15.93 -11.26 -4.32
C LYS A 353 -16.17 -9.75 -4.37
N ASP A 354 -15.09 -8.98 -4.23
CA ASP A 354 -15.15 -7.52 -4.18
C ASP A 354 -15.55 -6.90 -5.53
N LYS A 355 -15.23 -7.56 -6.65
CA LYS A 355 -15.56 -7.12 -8.01
C LYS A 355 -17.03 -6.67 -8.18
N ASN A 356 -17.99 -7.48 -7.75
CA ASN A 356 -19.41 -7.16 -7.94
C ASN A 356 -19.83 -5.89 -7.18
N VAL A 357 -19.29 -5.68 -5.98
CA VAL A 357 -19.55 -4.46 -5.20
C VAL A 357 -18.91 -3.27 -5.90
N VAL A 358 -17.68 -3.44 -6.39
CA VAL A 358 -16.92 -2.39 -7.07
C VAL A 358 -17.61 -1.91 -8.34
N GLU A 359 -18.13 -2.84 -9.13
CA GLU A 359 -18.84 -2.58 -10.39
C GLU A 359 -20.25 -2.02 -10.17
N SER A 360 -20.83 -2.20 -8.98
CA SER A 360 -22.17 -1.68 -8.65
C SER A 360 -22.20 -0.19 -8.30
N ILE A 361 -21.06 0.40 -7.94
CA ILE A 361 -20.98 1.81 -7.53
C ILE A 361 -20.82 2.70 -8.76
N LYS A 362 -21.75 3.64 -8.92
CA LYS A 362 -21.76 4.57 -10.06
C LYS A 362 -20.57 5.54 -10.00
N TYR A 363 -19.88 5.69 -11.13
CA TYR A 363 -18.79 6.65 -11.29
C TYR A 363 -19.23 8.10 -11.02
N ASN A 364 -18.43 8.84 -10.25
CA ASN A 364 -18.65 10.25 -9.93
C ASN A 364 -17.41 11.09 -10.31
N ALA A 365 -17.44 11.72 -11.47
CA ALA A 365 -16.32 12.50 -12.00
C ALA A 365 -15.85 13.61 -11.05
N ASP A 366 -16.79 14.35 -10.46
CA ASP A 366 -16.48 15.46 -9.54
C ASP A 366 -15.75 14.97 -8.29
N PHE A 367 -16.15 13.81 -7.76
CA PHE A 367 -15.45 13.20 -6.63
C PHE A 367 -14.00 12.88 -6.99
N TRP A 368 -13.77 12.21 -8.13
CA TRP A 368 -12.43 11.80 -8.56
C TRP A 368 -11.51 12.97 -8.89
N GLN A 369 -12.03 14.06 -9.46
CA GLN A 369 -11.26 15.28 -9.69
C GLN A 369 -10.83 15.96 -8.38
N ASN A 370 -11.64 15.87 -7.33
CA ASN A 370 -11.42 16.61 -6.10
C ASN A 370 -10.68 15.82 -5.00
N ASN A 371 -10.48 14.50 -5.17
CA ASN A 371 -9.84 13.65 -4.18
C ASN A 371 -8.60 12.93 -4.74
N PRO A 372 -7.56 13.65 -5.18
CA PRO A 372 -6.32 13.01 -5.59
C PRO A 372 -5.65 12.37 -4.37
N ILE A 373 -5.58 11.04 -4.35
CA ILE A 373 -4.86 10.28 -3.33
C ILE A 373 -3.81 9.42 -4.05
N VAL A 374 -2.53 9.68 -3.71
CA VAL A 374 -1.34 9.05 -4.31
C VAL A 374 -1.15 9.29 -5.81
N LYS A 375 0.04 9.76 -6.19
CA LYS A 375 0.36 10.09 -7.58
C LYS A 375 0.39 8.80 -8.42
N GLN A 376 -0.31 8.81 -9.55
CA GLN A 376 -0.24 7.73 -10.52
C GLN A 376 1.18 7.56 -11.06
N THR A 377 1.63 6.32 -11.20
CA THR A 377 2.86 6.02 -11.93
C THR A 377 2.71 6.40 -13.41
N SER A 378 3.82 6.55 -14.13
CA SER A 378 3.77 6.81 -15.57
C SER A 378 2.98 5.76 -16.37
N LEU A 379 2.93 4.51 -15.88
CA LEU A 379 2.16 3.43 -16.52
C LEU A 379 0.66 3.58 -16.24
N GLU A 380 0.30 3.86 -14.99
CA GLU A 380 -1.08 4.08 -14.54
C GLU A 380 -1.70 5.31 -15.20
N ASP A 381 -0.95 6.41 -15.29
CA ASP A 381 -1.38 7.69 -15.89
C ASP A 381 -1.63 7.53 -17.39
N LYS A 382 -0.70 6.88 -18.11
CA LYS A 382 -0.87 6.57 -19.54
C LYS A 382 -2.13 5.74 -19.79
N PHE A 383 -2.35 4.70 -18.98
CA PHE A 383 -3.53 3.85 -19.11
C PHE A 383 -4.81 4.61 -18.77
N SER A 384 -4.83 5.36 -17.67
CA SER A 384 -6.00 6.14 -17.26
C SER A 384 -6.40 7.17 -18.31
N LYS A 385 -5.45 7.94 -18.86
CA LYS A 385 -5.71 8.91 -19.94
C LYS A 385 -6.22 8.26 -21.21
N MET A 386 -5.68 7.10 -21.58
CA MET A 386 -6.17 6.33 -22.73
C MET A 386 -7.64 5.93 -22.52
N MET A 387 -8.01 5.48 -21.33
CA MET A 387 -9.37 5.04 -21.02
C MET A 387 -10.34 6.22 -20.85
N GLU A 388 -9.89 7.35 -20.31
CA GLU A 388 -10.64 8.60 -20.28
C GLU A 388 -10.96 9.11 -21.69
N GLY A 389 -9.97 9.11 -22.60
CA GLY A 389 -10.19 9.47 -24.01
C GLY A 389 -11.18 8.55 -24.75
N GLN A 390 -11.41 7.35 -24.22
CA GLN A 390 -12.38 6.38 -24.74
C GLN A 390 -13.74 6.40 -23.99
N ASN A 391 -13.93 7.28 -23.01
CA ASN A 391 -15.08 7.29 -22.10
C ASN A 391 -15.35 5.91 -21.46
N ALA A 392 -14.28 5.20 -21.11
CA ALA A 392 -14.34 3.78 -20.73
C ALA A 392 -14.38 3.54 -19.20
N PHE A 393 -14.34 4.59 -18.38
CA PHE A 393 -14.47 4.47 -16.92
C PHE A 393 -15.93 4.26 -16.50
N GLY A 394 -16.19 3.17 -15.78
CA GLY A 394 -17.51 2.87 -15.21
C GLY A 394 -18.61 2.46 -16.21
N THR A 395 -18.27 2.27 -17.49
CA THR A 395 -19.24 2.13 -18.60
C THR A 395 -19.02 0.92 -19.51
N MET A 396 -18.25 -0.09 -19.09
CA MET A 396 -18.14 -1.34 -19.88
C MET A 396 -18.61 -2.58 -19.14
N ILE A 397 -19.87 -2.52 -18.69
CA ILE A 397 -20.72 -3.71 -18.64
C ILE A 397 -21.95 -3.39 -19.51
N ASN A 398 -21.82 -3.71 -20.80
CA ASN A 398 -22.74 -3.51 -21.94
C ASN A 398 -23.07 -2.08 -22.40
N PRO A 399 -22.75 -1.68 -23.66
CA PRO A 399 -23.50 -0.64 -24.35
C PRO A 399 -24.93 -1.10 -24.69
#